data_AF-A0A523TES6-F1
#
_entry.id   AF-A0A523TES6-F1
#
_cell.length_a   1.000
_cell.length_b   1.000
_cell.length_c   1.000
_cell.angle_alpha   90.00
_cell.angle_beta   90.00
_cell.angle_gamma   90.00
#
_symmetry.space_group_name_H-M   'P 1'
#
loop_
_entity.id
_entity.type
_entity.pdbx_description
1 polymer ?
#
loop_
_entity_poly.entity_id
_entity_poly.type
_entity_poly.pdbx_seq_one_letter_code
_entity_poly.pdbx_strand_id
1 'polypeptide(L)'
;IPMLINMGLVGQTFVTVDVGGYSLDCNAELLTRWYQLGIFYPFVRNHTSKGTVSQEPWAFGEETEKIIRKYIELRYQLIPYLYTLTWEASLTGIPLMRPLFMEFPSDSETYNEKWHNTQFFVGDKLLVAPILTKAAKGKNSVSRDIYLPKGKWYDYWSKELLEGGKTIQREVDIDQLPLFVKAGSIMPFGPIVQNVEKAINYPLFIEIFPDEEMFGNVYLDDGTTKAFEQGEYSFLSLYGVDKGKSISIDVSKQGNRDDLPSTNNSIHLGIYSKRTPKTLLVNDKKFSSKDESLDNYWEVNTKEGILLIVIKNPEFPMNIEITY
;
A
#
# COMPACT_ATOMS: atom_id res chain seq x y z
N ILE A 1 9.40 13.50 9.34
CA ILE A 1 7.93 13.22 9.35
C ILE A 1 7.13 14.52 9.52
N PRO A 2 7.23 15.28 10.63
CA PRO A 2 6.38 16.47 10.83
C PRO A 2 6.50 17.51 9.72
N MET A 3 7.72 17.72 9.20
CA MET A 3 7.94 18.64 8.09
C MET A 3 7.11 18.28 6.85
N LEU A 4 7.12 17.02 6.41
CA LEU A 4 6.39 16.60 5.21
C LEU A 4 4.88 16.63 5.42
N ILE A 5 4.41 16.26 6.61
CA ILE A 5 2.99 16.39 6.99
C ILE A 5 2.55 17.84 6.95
N ASN A 6 3.31 18.75 7.59
CA ASN A 6 2.97 20.17 7.63
C ASN A 6 2.96 20.80 6.23
N MET A 7 3.94 20.45 5.39
CA MET A 7 3.96 20.88 3.97
C MET A 7 2.72 20.38 3.23
N GLY A 8 2.35 19.11 3.42
CA GLY A 8 1.12 18.53 2.84
C GLY A 8 -0.14 19.28 3.28
N LEU A 9 -0.28 19.59 4.57
CA LEU A 9 -1.42 20.32 5.12
C LEU A 9 -1.56 21.76 4.57
N VAL A 10 -0.47 22.37 4.12
CA VAL A 10 -0.48 23.71 3.48
C VAL A 10 -0.48 23.63 1.95
N GLY A 11 -0.85 22.49 1.37
CA GLY A 11 -1.06 22.31 -0.06
C GLY A 11 0.18 21.90 -0.86
N GLN A 12 1.33 21.68 -0.22
CA GLN A 12 2.50 21.09 -0.87
C GLN A 12 2.47 19.55 -0.73
N THR A 13 1.62 18.91 -1.54
CA THR A 13 1.32 17.47 -1.44
C THR A 13 2.43 16.58 -2.00
N PHE A 14 3.27 17.09 -2.91
CA PHE A 14 4.35 16.35 -3.56
C PHE A 14 5.74 16.81 -3.06
N VAL A 15 6.07 16.41 -1.84
CA VAL A 15 7.32 16.79 -1.13
C VAL A 15 8.13 15.56 -0.72
N THR A 16 9.43 15.74 -0.49
CA THR A 16 10.29 14.68 0.06
C THR A 16 11.43 15.27 0.89
N VAL A 17 12.25 14.38 1.47
CA VAL A 17 13.58 14.69 1.97
C VAL A 17 14.63 13.78 1.33
N ASP A 18 15.89 14.17 1.44
CA ASP A 18 17.01 13.37 0.97
C ASP A 18 17.14 12.09 1.81
N VAL A 19 16.78 10.95 1.21
CA VAL A 19 16.92 9.63 1.83
C VAL A 19 18.39 9.36 2.09
N GLY A 20 18.75 8.98 3.31
CA GLY A 20 20.14 8.80 3.75
C GLY A 20 20.79 10.06 4.33
N GLY A 21 20.19 11.23 4.14
CA GLY A 21 20.67 12.51 4.65
C GLY A 21 21.65 13.20 3.71
N TYR A 22 21.57 14.54 3.67
CA TYR A 22 22.35 15.35 2.73
C TYR A 22 23.78 15.67 3.21
N SER A 23 23.90 15.99 4.51
CA SER A 23 25.16 16.44 5.12
C SER A 23 25.78 15.33 5.97
N LEU A 24 27.11 15.29 5.97
CA LEU A 24 27.91 14.29 6.69
C LEU A 24 27.72 12.86 6.17
N ASP A 25 28.51 11.94 6.71
CA ASP A 25 28.47 10.54 6.30
C ASP A 25 27.27 9.81 6.89
N CYS A 26 26.65 8.97 6.07
CA CYS A 26 25.64 8.02 6.49
C CYS A 26 26.30 6.71 6.95
N ASN A 27 25.51 5.79 7.52
CA ASN A 27 25.94 4.43 7.81
C ASN A 27 24.84 3.43 7.41
N ALA A 28 25.18 2.13 7.45
CA ALA A 28 24.29 1.06 7.00
C ALA A 28 22.92 1.06 7.70
N GLU A 29 22.90 1.23 9.03
CA GLU A 29 21.66 1.25 9.81
C GLU A 29 20.81 2.48 9.44
N LEU A 30 21.42 3.67 9.41
CA LEU A 30 20.73 4.91 9.09
C LEU A 30 20.16 4.87 7.67
N LEU A 31 20.94 4.44 6.67
CA LEU A 31 20.48 4.35 5.30
C LEU A 31 19.32 3.35 5.18
N THR A 32 19.43 2.18 5.82
CA THR A 32 18.37 1.17 5.83
C THR A 32 17.08 1.73 6.43
N ARG A 33 17.12 2.30 7.63
CA ARG A 33 15.94 2.88 8.29
C ARG A 33 15.36 4.05 7.48
N TRP A 34 16.21 4.81 6.79
CA TRP A 34 15.74 5.90 5.92
C TRP A 34 15.06 5.39 4.66
N TYR A 35 15.53 4.32 4.01
CA TYR A 35 14.80 3.74 2.89
C TYR A 35 13.47 3.13 3.33
N GLN A 36 13.45 2.44 4.48
CA GLN A 36 12.22 1.90 5.06
C GLN A 36 11.14 2.96 5.23
N LEU A 37 11.52 4.14 5.73
CA LEU A 37 10.62 5.29 5.87
C LEU A 37 10.36 6.00 4.54
N GLY A 38 11.42 6.25 3.77
CA GLY A 38 11.43 7.12 2.61
C GLY A 38 10.57 6.62 1.46
N ILE A 39 10.39 5.31 1.33
CA ILE A 39 9.48 4.72 0.34
C ILE A 39 8.01 5.11 0.53
N PHE A 40 7.64 5.65 1.70
CA PHE A 40 6.28 6.13 1.98
C PHE A 40 6.11 7.63 1.76
N TYR A 41 7.15 8.35 1.34
CA TYR A 41 7.05 9.76 0.98
C TYR A 41 6.38 9.94 -0.40
N PRO A 42 5.79 11.11 -0.70
CA PRO A 42 5.19 11.38 -2.01
C PRO A 42 6.09 11.01 -3.19
N PHE A 43 7.38 11.36 -3.11
CA PHE A 43 8.41 10.79 -3.98
C PHE A 43 9.66 10.42 -3.18
N VAL A 44 10.51 9.57 -3.75
CA VAL A 44 11.67 9.01 -3.08
C VAL A 44 12.93 9.43 -3.82
N ARG A 45 13.90 9.99 -3.10
CA ARG A 45 15.19 10.38 -3.68
C ARG A 45 16.30 10.21 -2.66
N ASN A 46 17.28 9.36 -2.97
CA ASN A 46 18.56 9.35 -2.26
C ASN A 46 19.47 10.41 -2.86
N HIS A 47 20.05 11.25 -2.01
CA HIS A 47 20.92 12.33 -2.44
C HIS A 47 21.82 12.79 -1.29
N THR A 48 23.09 13.02 -1.58
CA THR A 48 24.08 13.45 -0.58
C THR A 48 25.04 14.49 -1.16
N SER A 49 25.67 15.27 -0.29
CA SER A 49 26.66 16.27 -0.66
C SER A 49 27.94 15.64 -1.23
N LYS A 50 28.60 16.38 -2.14
CA LYS A 50 29.86 15.92 -2.72
C LYS A 50 30.92 15.75 -1.63
N GLY A 51 31.57 14.59 -1.60
CA GLY A 51 32.65 14.27 -0.66
C GLY A 51 32.22 13.48 0.57
N THR A 52 30.93 13.20 0.75
CA THR A 52 30.46 12.20 1.72
C THR A 52 30.61 10.79 1.16
N VAL A 53 30.48 9.78 2.02
CA VAL A 53 30.34 8.37 1.61
C VAL A 53 29.19 8.18 0.62
N SER A 54 29.36 7.20 -0.27
CA SER A 54 28.31 6.69 -1.17
C SER A 54 27.07 6.24 -0.40
N GLN A 55 25.89 6.47 -0.98
CA GLN A 55 24.60 6.12 -0.38
C GLN A 55 23.66 5.37 -1.34
N GLU A 56 24.18 4.93 -2.49
CA GLU A 56 23.46 4.02 -3.37
C GLU A 56 23.05 2.75 -2.61
N PRO A 57 21.94 2.08 -2.99
CA PRO A 57 21.43 0.90 -2.27
C PRO A 57 22.47 -0.21 -1.99
N TRP A 58 23.50 -0.34 -2.83
CA TRP A 58 24.57 -1.33 -2.72
C TRP A 58 25.81 -0.86 -1.93
N ALA A 59 25.82 0.36 -1.39
CA ALA A 59 27.02 0.97 -0.80
C ALA A 59 27.45 0.35 0.55
N PHE A 60 26.55 -0.34 1.25
CA PHE A 60 26.76 -0.83 2.62
C PHE A 60 26.68 -2.37 2.76
N GLY A 61 27.08 -3.08 1.70
CA GLY A 61 27.16 -4.54 1.68
C GLY A 61 25.84 -5.26 1.40
N GLU A 62 25.94 -6.56 1.14
CA GLU A 62 24.83 -7.38 0.62
C GLU A 62 23.59 -7.43 1.52
N GLU A 63 23.79 -7.44 2.85
CA GLU A 63 22.67 -7.46 3.81
C GLU A 63 21.84 -6.17 3.70
N THR A 64 22.51 -5.02 3.75
CA THR A 64 21.88 -3.70 3.59
C THR A 64 21.20 -3.59 2.24
N GLU A 65 21.87 -4.01 1.17
CA GLU A 65 21.34 -3.98 -0.20
C GLU A 65 20.08 -4.84 -0.33
N LYS A 66 20.08 -6.05 0.23
CA LYS A 66 18.91 -6.95 0.24
C LYS A 66 17.72 -6.31 0.94
N ILE A 67 17.94 -5.68 2.09
CA ILE A 67 16.87 -5.01 2.83
C ILE A 67 16.37 -3.80 2.04
N ILE A 68 17.26 -2.92 1.56
CA ILE A 68 16.85 -1.74 0.78
C ILE A 68 16.08 -2.16 -0.49
N ARG A 69 16.54 -3.21 -1.19
CA ARG A 69 15.83 -3.77 -2.35
C ARG A 69 14.40 -4.16 -2.00
N LYS A 70 14.17 -4.92 -0.90
CA LYS A 70 12.83 -5.30 -0.42
C LYS A 70 11.90 -4.09 -0.29
N TYR A 71 12.38 -2.96 0.24
CA TYR A 71 11.56 -1.76 0.40
C TYR A 71 11.37 -0.98 -0.91
N ILE A 72 12.37 -0.95 -1.79
CA ILE A 72 12.20 -0.40 -3.14
C ILE A 72 11.18 -1.22 -3.93
N GLU A 73 11.23 -2.54 -3.85
CA GLU A 73 10.22 -3.43 -4.46
C GLU A 73 8.82 -3.14 -3.89
N LEU A 74 8.70 -3.01 -2.56
CA LEU A 74 7.44 -2.59 -1.92
C LEU A 74 6.94 -1.23 -2.45
N ARG A 75 7.83 -0.25 -2.65
CA ARG A 75 7.45 1.03 -3.29
C ARG A 75 6.85 0.81 -4.67
N TYR A 76 7.50 0.01 -5.51
CA TYR A 76 7.04 -0.29 -6.86
C TYR A 76 5.69 -1.00 -6.86
N GLN A 77 5.51 -1.95 -5.94
CA GLN A 77 4.22 -2.59 -5.74
C GLN A 77 3.15 -1.60 -5.27
N LEU A 78 3.48 -0.59 -4.46
CA LEU A 78 2.52 0.41 -4.00
C LEU A 78 2.22 1.52 -5.03
N ILE A 79 2.86 1.54 -6.21
CA ILE A 79 2.67 2.61 -7.19
C ILE A 79 1.19 2.83 -7.55
N PRO A 80 0.36 1.81 -7.84
CA PRO A 80 -1.05 2.04 -8.15
C PRO A 80 -1.81 2.75 -7.02
N TYR A 81 -1.52 2.40 -5.76
CA TYR A 81 -2.12 3.07 -4.61
C TYR A 81 -1.65 4.53 -4.50
N LEU A 82 -0.34 4.74 -4.57
CA LEU A 82 0.27 6.07 -4.46
C LEU A 82 -0.13 6.99 -5.62
N TYR A 83 -0.30 6.44 -6.82
CA TYR A 83 -0.74 7.17 -8.01
C TYR A 83 -2.21 7.58 -7.87
N THR A 84 -3.05 6.69 -7.34
CA THR A 84 -4.44 7.02 -6.98
C THR A 84 -4.51 8.16 -5.96
N LEU A 85 -3.66 8.13 -4.93
CA LEU A 85 -3.58 9.24 -3.96
C LEU A 85 -3.02 10.53 -4.59
N THR A 86 -2.13 10.44 -5.57
CA THR A 86 -1.61 11.62 -6.31
C THR A 86 -2.70 12.26 -7.15
N TRP A 87 -3.54 11.44 -7.79
CA TRP A 87 -4.74 11.91 -8.48
C TRP A 87 -5.75 12.55 -7.52
N GLU A 88 -6.02 11.94 -6.36
CA GLU A 88 -6.88 12.54 -5.34
C GLU A 88 -6.31 13.90 -4.87
N ALA A 89 -5.00 13.97 -4.63
CA ALA A 89 -4.32 15.18 -4.23
C ALA A 89 -4.40 16.29 -5.29
N SER A 90 -4.36 15.95 -6.58
CA SER A 90 -4.46 16.94 -7.66
C SER A 90 -5.87 17.55 -7.77
N LEU A 91 -6.90 16.80 -7.39
CA LEU A 91 -8.29 17.25 -7.39
C LEU A 91 -8.71 17.97 -6.11
N THR A 92 -8.25 17.48 -4.96
CA THR A 92 -8.80 17.88 -3.64
C THR A 92 -7.79 18.61 -2.75
N GLY A 93 -6.49 18.52 -3.06
CA GLY A 93 -5.41 18.99 -2.20
C GLY A 93 -5.13 18.11 -0.98
N ILE A 94 -5.86 17.01 -0.78
CA ILE A 94 -5.60 16.06 0.32
C ILE A 94 -4.21 15.43 0.12
N PRO A 95 -3.28 15.52 1.09
CA PRO A 95 -1.93 15.01 0.91
C PRO A 95 -1.88 13.48 0.98
N LEU A 96 -0.83 12.91 0.37
CA LEU A 96 -0.54 11.48 0.44
C LEU A 96 -0.15 11.07 1.87
N MET A 97 0.76 11.83 2.50
CA MET A 97 1.12 11.65 3.90
C MET A 97 0.15 12.44 4.78
N ARG A 98 -0.61 11.74 5.62
CA ARG A 98 -1.67 12.33 6.44
C ARG A 98 -1.37 12.16 7.93
N PRO A 99 -1.61 13.19 8.77
CA PRO A 99 -1.53 13.04 10.21
C PRO A 99 -2.66 12.15 10.71
N LEU A 100 -2.49 11.51 11.87
CA LEU A 100 -3.49 10.59 12.42
C LEU A 100 -4.87 11.25 12.63
N PHE A 101 -4.89 12.49 13.14
CA PHE A 101 -6.14 13.21 13.40
C PHE A 101 -6.95 13.53 12.13
N MET A 102 -6.31 13.53 10.95
CA MET A 102 -7.03 13.77 9.70
C MET A 102 -7.93 12.58 9.36
N GLU A 103 -7.45 11.37 9.62
CA GLU A 103 -8.19 10.13 9.38
C GLU A 103 -9.12 9.75 10.54
N PHE A 104 -8.82 10.22 11.75
CA PHE A 104 -9.54 9.88 12.98
C PHE A 104 -9.82 11.12 13.86
N PRO A 105 -10.55 12.13 13.37
CA PRO A 105 -10.70 13.42 14.05
C PRO A 105 -11.42 13.34 15.40
N SER A 106 -12.24 12.30 15.62
CA SER A 106 -12.98 12.07 16.86
C SER A 106 -12.18 11.30 17.92
N ASP A 107 -10.96 10.86 17.60
CA ASP A 107 -10.10 10.12 18.51
C ASP A 107 -9.04 11.05 19.12
N SER A 108 -9.23 11.46 20.38
CA SER A 108 -8.36 12.47 21.02
C SER A 108 -6.90 12.06 21.09
N GLU A 109 -6.60 10.76 21.18
CA GLU A 109 -5.22 10.27 21.22
C GLU A 109 -4.49 10.55 19.90
N THR A 110 -5.23 10.66 18.80
CA THR A 110 -4.68 10.98 17.49
C THR A 110 -4.21 12.43 17.36
N TYR A 111 -4.37 13.26 18.38
CA TYR A 111 -3.80 14.62 18.51
C TYR A 111 -2.52 14.67 19.37
N ASN A 112 -2.12 13.54 19.98
CA ASN A 112 -0.96 13.48 20.85
C ASN A 112 0.34 13.65 20.06
N GLU A 113 1.17 14.60 20.51
CA GLU A 113 2.47 14.93 19.90
C GLU A 113 3.40 13.71 19.76
N LYS A 114 3.33 12.77 20.73
CA LYS A 114 4.12 11.52 20.70
C LYS A 114 3.89 10.75 19.40
N TRP A 115 2.65 10.67 18.92
CA TRP A 115 2.28 9.90 17.74
C TRP A 115 2.45 10.71 16.46
N HIS A 116 2.07 11.99 16.46
CA HIS A 116 2.23 12.89 15.31
C HIS A 116 3.65 12.96 14.77
N ASN A 117 4.62 12.92 15.68
CA ASN A 117 6.02 13.05 15.31
C ASN A 117 6.63 11.72 14.81
N THR A 118 5.97 10.59 15.06
CA THR A 118 6.59 9.26 14.97
C THR A 118 5.82 8.24 14.13
N GLN A 119 4.61 8.56 13.68
CA GLN A 119 3.79 7.73 12.80
C GLN A 119 2.83 8.60 11.97
N PHE A 120 2.42 8.08 10.82
CA PHE A 120 1.57 8.81 9.87
C PHE A 120 0.84 7.83 8.97
N PHE A 121 -0.21 8.32 8.31
CA PHE A 121 -0.91 7.57 7.29
C PHE A 121 -0.34 7.86 5.90
N VAL A 122 -0.27 6.84 5.06
CA VAL A 122 -0.22 7.00 3.61
C VAL A 122 -1.62 6.74 3.07
N GLY A 123 -2.26 7.80 2.58
CA GLY A 123 -3.67 7.81 2.25
C GLY A 123 -4.55 7.51 3.45
N ASP A 124 -5.63 6.77 3.22
CA ASP A 124 -6.62 6.35 4.20
C ASP A 124 -6.40 4.92 4.75
N LYS A 125 -5.44 4.16 4.18
CA LYS A 125 -5.34 2.69 4.38
C LYS A 125 -4.11 2.23 5.14
N LEU A 126 -2.97 2.91 4.98
CA LEU A 126 -1.68 2.44 5.51
C LEU A 126 -1.18 3.30 6.66
N LEU A 127 -1.02 2.72 7.84
CA LEU A 127 -0.35 3.35 8.98
C LEU A 127 1.12 2.95 9.03
N VAL A 128 2.01 3.93 8.89
CA VAL A 128 3.47 3.76 8.88
C VAL A 128 4.06 4.22 10.21
N ALA A 129 4.77 3.34 10.91
CA ALA A 129 5.39 3.61 12.20
C ALA A 129 6.90 3.30 12.19
N PRO A 130 7.74 4.16 11.56
CA PRO A 130 9.16 3.89 11.32
C PRO A 130 10.03 3.82 12.58
N ILE A 131 11.16 3.10 12.52
CA ILE A 131 12.15 3.16 13.60
C ILE A 131 12.99 4.44 13.44
N LEU A 132 12.94 5.33 14.44
CA LEU A 132 13.59 6.66 14.42
C LEU A 132 14.78 6.77 15.39
N THR A 133 15.14 5.67 16.05
CA THR A 133 16.22 5.61 17.03
C THR A 133 17.17 4.49 16.67
N LYS A 134 18.48 4.72 16.88
CA LYS A 134 19.50 3.69 16.70
C LYS A 134 19.28 2.50 17.65
N ALA A 135 19.64 1.32 17.20
CA ALA A 135 19.69 0.13 18.04
C ALA A 135 20.71 0.31 19.19
N ALA A 136 20.43 -0.32 20.33
CA ALA A 136 21.39 -0.37 21.42
C ALA A 136 22.62 -1.17 20.98
N LYS A 137 23.80 -0.81 21.49
CA LYS A 137 25.06 -1.49 21.12
C LYS A 137 24.94 -3.00 21.38
N GLY A 138 25.16 -3.80 20.34
CA GLY A 138 25.07 -5.26 20.40
C GLY A 138 23.65 -5.83 20.24
N LYS A 139 22.66 -5.00 19.91
CA LYS A 139 21.31 -5.44 19.52
C LYS A 139 21.06 -5.16 18.03
N ASN A 140 20.31 -6.06 17.39
CA ASN A 140 19.83 -5.88 16.02
C ASN A 140 18.35 -5.42 15.98
N SER A 141 17.67 -5.46 17.14
CA SER A 141 16.27 -5.11 17.29
C SER A 141 16.07 -3.77 17.99
N VAL A 142 14.95 -3.11 17.67
CA VAL A 142 14.46 -1.91 18.35
C VAL A 142 13.00 -2.13 18.71
N SER A 143 12.65 -1.81 19.97
CA SER A 143 11.28 -1.80 20.46
C SER A 143 10.75 -0.37 20.51
N ARG A 144 9.52 -0.16 20.03
CA ARG A 144 8.83 1.13 20.14
C ARG A 144 7.35 0.95 20.44
N ASP A 145 6.78 1.97 21.06
CA ASP A 145 5.34 2.12 21.16
C ASP A 145 4.75 2.64 19.85
N ILE A 146 3.55 2.18 19.55
CA ILE A 146 2.77 2.57 18.37
C ILE A 146 1.32 2.68 18.81
N TYR A 147 0.66 3.79 18.48
CA TYR A 147 -0.77 3.92 18.70
C TYR A 147 -1.53 3.43 17.47
N LEU A 148 -2.42 2.47 17.65
CA LEU A 148 -3.38 2.08 16.62
C LEU A 148 -4.69 2.83 16.91
N PRO A 149 -5.18 3.72 16.03
CA PRO A 149 -6.48 4.36 16.19
C PRO A 149 -7.63 3.35 16.28
N LYS A 150 -8.80 3.77 16.77
CA LYS A 150 -9.98 2.89 16.89
C LYS A 150 -10.32 2.17 15.56
N GLY A 151 -10.70 0.90 15.66
CA GLY A 151 -10.99 0.01 14.52
C GLY A 151 -10.13 -1.25 14.56
N LYS A 152 -10.14 -2.03 13.48
CA LYS A 152 -9.28 -3.23 13.34
C LYS A 152 -8.15 -2.95 12.36
N TRP A 153 -7.02 -3.59 12.58
CA TRP A 153 -5.79 -3.37 11.82
C TRP A 153 -5.13 -4.70 11.49
N TYR A 154 -4.66 -4.86 10.26
CA TYR A 154 -3.79 -5.96 9.88
C TYR A 154 -2.34 -5.52 10.03
N ASP A 155 -1.51 -6.28 10.75
CA ASP A 155 -0.07 -6.19 10.57
C ASP A 155 0.27 -6.57 9.11
N TYR A 156 0.95 -5.67 8.38
CA TYR A 156 1.17 -5.88 6.96
C TYR A 156 2.03 -7.11 6.67
N TRP A 157 2.94 -7.47 7.57
CA TRP A 157 3.91 -8.55 7.35
C TRP A 157 3.35 -9.90 7.79
N SER A 158 2.80 -9.97 9.00
CA SER A 158 2.29 -11.24 9.56
C SER A 158 0.84 -11.53 9.15
N LYS A 159 0.12 -10.51 8.65
CA LYS A 159 -1.32 -10.53 8.39
C LYS A 159 -2.15 -10.81 9.66
N GLU A 160 -1.57 -10.63 10.84
CA GLU A 160 -2.29 -10.72 12.11
C GLU A 160 -3.31 -9.58 12.23
N LEU A 161 -4.54 -9.92 12.60
CA LEU A 161 -5.58 -8.94 12.92
C LEU A 161 -5.42 -8.45 14.36
N LEU A 162 -5.38 -7.14 14.51
CA LEU A 162 -5.13 -6.42 15.76
C LEU A 162 -6.31 -5.48 16.04
N GLU A 163 -6.70 -5.41 17.31
CA GLU A 163 -7.64 -4.40 17.78
C GLU A 163 -6.94 -3.04 17.94
N GLY A 164 -7.59 -1.98 17.49
CA GLY A 164 -7.15 -0.60 17.63
C GLY A 164 -7.69 0.08 18.89
N GLY A 165 -7.59 1.41 18.91
CA GLY A 165 -7.93 2.25 20.07
C GLY A 165 -6.97 2.09 21.25
N LYS A 166 -5.77 1.55 21.00
CA LYS A 166 -4.78 1.24 22.04
C LYS A 166 -3.36 1.42 21.54
N THR A 167 -2.45 1.64 22.49
CA THR A 167 -1.02 1.57 22.25
C THR A 167 -0.56 0.11 22.28
N ILE A 168 0.24 -0.27 21.29
CA ILE A 168 0.92 -1.56 21.23
C ILE A 168 2.44 -1.33 21.30
N GLN A 169 3.15 -2.30 21.84
CA GLN A 169 4.60 -2.36 21.75
C GLN A 169 5.00 -3.29 20.60
N ARG A 170 5.97 -2.88 19.79
CA ARG A 170 6.52 -3.68 18.69
C ARG A 170 8.03 -3.66 18.72
N GLU A 171 8.61 -4.84 18.78
CA GLU A 171 10.04 -5.08 18.58
C GLU A 171 10.26 -5.59 17.16
N VAL A 172 11.17 -4.95 16.43
CA VAL A 172 11.52 -5.30 15.05
C VAL A 172 13.02 -5.28 14.85
N ASP A 173 13.49 -6.19 14.01
CA ASP A 173 14.88 -6.22 13.54
C ASP A 173 15.13 -5.15 12.45
N ILE A 174 16.38 -5.09 11.98
CA ILE A 174 16.82 -4.12 10.97
C ILE A 174 16.09 -4.26 9.63
N ASP A 175 15.55 -5.42 9.31
CA ASP A 175 14.89 -5.73 8.02
C ASP A 175 13.38 -5.41 7.99
N GLN A 176 12.81 -4.98 9.12
CA GLN A 176 11.38 -4.73 9.26
C GLN A 176 11.06 -3.35 9.85
N LEU A 177 10.10 -2.67 9.21
CA LEU A 177 9.43 -1.46 9.69
C LEU A 177 7.99 -1.84 10.10
N PRO A 178 7.49 -1.42 11.28
CA PRO A 178 6.09 -1.62 11.65
C PRO A 178 5.14 -0.90 10.68
N LEU A 179 4.33 -1.69 9.96
CA LEU A 179 3.40 -1.24 8.94
C LEU A 179 2.06 -1.93 9.15
N PHE A 180 0.97 -1.16 9.13
CA PHE A 180 -0.37 -1.68 9.39
C PHE A 180 -1.35 -1.24 8.31
N VAL A 181 -2.26 -2.13 7.95
CA VAL A 181 -3.33 -1.85 7.00
C VAL A 181 -4.65 -1.79 7.76
N LYS A 182 -5.44 -0.75 7.54
CA LYS A 182 -6.79 -0.64 8.14
C LYS A 182 -7.66 -1.79 7.63
N ALA A 183 -8.37 -2.50 8.50
CA ALA A 183 -9.37 -3.48 8.05
C ALA A 183 -10.46 -2.78 7.22
N GLY A 184 -11.02 -3.49 6.24
CA GLY A 184 -11.90 -2.90 5.22
C GLY A 184 -11.15 -2.30 4.04
N SER A 185 -9.82 -2.40 3.98
CA SER A 185 -9.05 -1.83 2.87
C SER A 185 -9.07 -2.73 1.64
N ILE A 186 -9.46 -2.17 0.50
CA ILE A 186 -9.18 -2.72 -0.83
C ILE A 186 -8.06 -1.88 -1.44
N MET A 187 -6.91 -2.50 -1.70
CA MET A 187 -5.68 -1.81 -2.08
C MET A 187 -5.13 -2.31 -3.41
N PRO A 188 -4.85 -1.41 -4.37
CA PRO A 188 -4.20 -1.80 -5.61
C PRO A 188 -2.69 -1.91 -5.44
N PHE A 189 -2.12 -2.95 -6.04
CA PHE A 189 -0.69 -3.23 -6.10
C PHE A 189 -0.24 -3.47 -7.54
N GLY A 190 0.99 -3.06 -7.83
CA GLY A 190 1.69 -3.28 -9.10
C GLY A 190 2.68 -4.44 -9.02
N PRO A 191 3.27 -4.82 -10.16
CA PRO A 191 4.31 -5.84 -10.22
C PRO A 191 5.65 -5.32 -9.67
N ILE A 192 6.56 -6.26 -9.36
CA ILE A 192 7.97 -5.93 -9.16
C ILE A 192 8.64 -5.77 -10.53
N VAL A 193 8.97 -4.53 -10.88
CA VAL A 193 9.61 -4.15 -12.15
C VAL A 193 10.74 -3.15 -11.92
N GLN A 194 11.68 -3.07 -12.86
CA GLN A 194 12.86 -2.22 -12.74
C GLN A 194 12.60 -0.73 -13.07
N ASN A 195 11.47 -0.44 -13.73
CA ASN A 195 10.97 0.90 -13.99
C ASN A 195 9.44 0.83 -14.24
N VAL A 196 8.77 1.97 -14.14
CA VAL A 196 7.30 2.05 -14.23
C VAL A 196 6.76 1.70 -15.62
N GLU A 197 7.52 1.97 -16.67
CA GLU A 197 7.15 1.63 -18.06
C GLU A 197 7.03 0.12 -18.28
N LYS A 198 7.78 -0.69 -17.54
CA LYS A 198 7.68 -2.16 -17.60
C LYS A 198 6.46 -2.70 -16.91
N ALA A 199 5.84 -1.95 -16.00
CA ALA A 199 4.63 -2.38 -15.31
C ALA A 199 3.49 -2.65 -16.30
N ILE A 200 3.57 -2.08 -17.51
CA ILE A 200 2.44 -2.11 -18.44
C ILE A 200 1.99 -3.51 -18.89
N ASN A 201 2.88 -4.49 -18.77
CA ASN A 201 2.69 -5.86 -19.23
C ASN A 201 2.21 -6.82 -18.13
N TYR A 202 1.79 -6.32 -16.97
CA TYR A 202 1.45 -7.13 -15.80
C TYR A 202 0.03 -6.85 -15.33
N PRO A 203 -0.66 -7.80 -14.68
CA PRO A 203 -1.96 -7.57 -14.04
C PRO A 203 -1.99 -6.41 -13.06
N LEU A 204 -3.18 -5.83 -12.88
CA LEU A 204 -3.49 -5.07 -11.66
C LEU A 204 -3.77 -6.05 -10.53
N PHE A 205 -2.93 -6.01 -9.49
CA PHE A 205 -3.20 -6.77 -8.27
C PHE A 205 -4.07 -5.94 -7.33
N ILE A 206 -5.04 -6.56 -6.68
CA ILE A 206 -5.89 -5.94 -5.67
C ILE A 206 -5.85 -6.82 -4.43
N GLU A 207 -5.31 -6.31 -3.35
CA GLU A 207 -5.36 -7.00 -2.05
C GLU A 207 -6.53 -6.47 -1.22
N ILE A 208 -7.29 -7.39 -0.62
CA ILE A 208 -8.48 -7.09 0.17
C ILE A 208 -8.25 -7.58 1.59
N PHE A 209 -8.29 -6.64 2.54
CA PHE A 209 -8.16 -6.84 3.98
C PHE A 209 -9.56 -6.80 4.61
N PRO A 210 -10.22 -7.95 4.85
CA PRO A 210 -11.66 -7.96 5.12
C PRO A 210 -12.07 -7.26 6.42
N ASP A 211 -13.23 -6.62 6.37
CA ASP A 211 -14.05 -6.24 7.52
C ASP A 211 -15.52 -6.25 7.05
N GLU A 212 -16.46 -5.83 7.89
CA GLU A 212 -17.89 -5.80 7.54
C GLU A 212 -18.16 -5.03 6.22
N GLU A 213 -17.51 -3.88 6.05
CA GLU A 213 -17.51 -3.10 4.81
C GLU A 213 -16.08 -2.89 4.33
N MET A 214 -15.91 -2.93 3.00
CA MET A 214 -14.62 -2.84 2.35
C MET A 214 -14.65 -1.82 1.22
N PHE A 215 -13.63 -0.97 1.10
CA PHE A 215 -13.59 0.11 0.11
C PHE A 215 -12.20 0.30 -0.48
N GLY A 216 -12.16 0.60 -1.78
CA GLY A 216 -10.95 0.97 -2.49
C GLY A 216 -11.24 1.70 -3.78
N ASN A 217 -10.28 2.51 -4.20
CA ASN A 217 -10.31 3.18 -5.50
C ASN A 217 -8.99 2.91 -6.23
N VAL A 218 -9.06 2.89 -7.56
CA VAL A 218 -7.89 2.78 -8.43
C VAL A 218 -8.05 3.79 -9.55
N TYR A 219 -7.08 4.68 -9.72
CA TYR A 219 -7.00 5.57 -10.86
C TYR A 219 -5.86 5.15 -11.79
N LEU A 220 -6.16 5.05 -13.08
CA LEU A 220 -5.23 4.67 -14.15
C LEU A 220 -5.39 5.63 -15.33
N ASP A 221 -4.28 6.11 -15.88
CA ASP A 221 -4.22 6.79 -17.18
C ASP A 221 -2.93 6.38 -17.92
N ASP A 222 -2.44 7.18 -18.87
CA ASP A 222 -1.22 6.86 -19.61
C ASP A 222 0.09 7.22 -18.87
N GLY A 223 -0.01 7.84 -17.69
CA GLY A 223 1.10 8.27 -16.85
C GLY A 223 2.02 9.34 -17.44
N THR A 224 1.72 9.87 -18.64
CA THR A 224 2.67 10.67 -19.43
C THR A 224 2.06 11.91 -20.07
N THR A 225 0.82 11.85 -20.55
CA THR A 225 0.18 12.94 -21.30
C THR A 225 -0.97 13.57 -20.50
N LYS A 226 -1.64 14.55 -21.10
CA LYS A 226 -2.84 15.20 -20.56
C LYS A 226 -4.14 14.61 -21.10
N ALA A 227 -4.11 13.46 -21.75
CA ALA A 227 -5.31 12.84 -22.33
C ALA A 227 -6.42 12.60 -21.27
N PHE A 228 -6.06 12.44 -20.00
CA PHE A 228 -7.01 12.36 -18.90
C PHE A 228 -7.96 13.57 -18.81
N GLU A 229 -7.54 14.77 -19.24
CA GLU A 229 -8.39 15.98 -19.29
C GLU A 229 -9.56 15.82 -20.28
N GLN A 230 -9.45 14.88 -21.23
CA GLN A 230 -10.47 14.54 -22.23
C GLN A 230 -11.27 13.28 -21.85
N GLY A 231 -11.03 12.72 -20.66
CA GLY A 231 -11.70 11.51 -20.18
C GLY A 231 -10.93 10.21 -20.44
N GLU A 232 -9.71 10.25 -20.98
CA GLU A 232 -8.89 9.06 -21.28
C GLU A 232 -8.21 8.47 -20.03
N TYR A 233 -9.02 8.09 -19.05
CA TYR A 233 -8.60 7.42 -17.82
C TYR A 233 -9.54 6.26 -17.50
N SER A 234 -9.15 5.44 -16.52
CA SER A 234 -9.99 4.46 -15.85
C SER A 234 -9.97 4.74 -14.36
N PHE A 235 -11.13 5.08 -13.80
CA PHE A 235 -11.34 5.19 -12.36
C PHE A 235 -12.23 4.04 -11.90
N LEU A 236 -11.65 3.13 -11.12
CA LEU A 236 -12.33 1.98 -10.55
C LEU A 236 -12.71 2.28 -9.10
N SER A 237 -13.99 2.16 -8.76
CA SER A 237 -14.47 2.18 -7.38
C SER A 237 -14.93 0.80 -6.98
N LEU A 238 -14.31 0.28 -5.93
CA LEU A 238 -14.57 -1.04 -5.36
C LEU A 238 -15.25 -0.89 -4.01
N TYR A 239 -16.37 -1.56 -3.85
CA TYR A 239 -17.10 -1.67 -2.59
C TYR A 239 -17.37 -3.14 -2.30
N GLY A 240 -17.14 -3.57 -1.07
CA GLY A 240 -17.43 -4.93 -0.66
C GLY A 240 -18.08 -5.01 0.70
N VAL A 241 -18.80 -6.10 0.93
CA VAL A 241 -19.49 -6.38 2.19
C VAL A 241 -19.24 -7.83 2.59
N ASP A 242 -18.78 -8.05 3.82
CA ASP A 242 -18.64 -9.38 4.41
C ASP A 242 -19.75 -9.63 5.44
N LYS A 243 -20.66 -10.56 5.13
CA LYS A 243 -21.78 -10.96 6.02
C LYS A 243 -21.47 -12.26 6.78
N GLY A 244 -20.21 -12.67 6.82
CA GLY A 244 -19.75 -13.91 7.45
C GLY A 244 -20.00 -15.16 6.61
N LYS A 245 -21.23 -15.34 6.09
CA LYS A 245 -21.60 -16.45 5.19
C LYS A 245 -21.30 -16.17 3.71
N SER A 246 -21.17 -14.89 3.35
CA SER A 246 -20.86 -14.46 2.00
C SER A 246 -20.05 -13.18 2.00
N ILE A 247 -19.26 -13.00 0.94
CA ILE A 247 -18.64 -11.73 0.55
C ILE A 247 -19.23 -11.32 -0.81
N SER A 248 -19.64 -10.06 -0.95
CA SER A 248 -19.91 -9.45 -2.25
C SER A 248 -18.91 -8.33 -2.49
N ILE A 249 -18.44 -8.17 -3.73
CA ILE A 249 -17.58 -7.05 -4.16
C ILE A 249 -18.15 -6.51 -5.47
N ASP A 250 -18.53 -5.23 -5.46
CA ASP A 250 -18.97 -4.47 -6.62
C ASP A 250 -17.82 -3.58 -7.09
N VAL A 251 -17.60 -3.56 -8.41
CA VAL A 251 -16.61 -2.72 -9.07
C VAL A 251 -17.29 -1.93 -10.17
N SER A 252 -17.28 -0.61 -10.02
CA SER A 252 -17.72 0.32 -11.05
C SER A 252 -16.52 0.96 -11.72
N LYS A 253 -16.68 1.35 -13.00
CA LYS A 253 -15.66 2.02 -13.79
C LYS A 253 -16.20 3.34 -14.34
N GLN A 254 -15.37 4.37 -14.30
CA GLN A 254 -15.60 5.66 -14.97
C GLN A 254 -14.40 6.01 -15.86
N GLY A 255 -14.64 6.89 -16.84
CA GLY A 255 -13.68 7.27 -17.87
C GLY A 255 -13.92 6.52 -19.18
N ASN A 256 -13.38 7.07 -20.28
CA ASN A 256 -13.68 6.63 -21.65
C ASN A 256 -12.70 5.58 -22.18
N ARG A 257 -11.74 5.19 -21.35
CA ARG A 257 -10.67 4.29 -21.78
C ARG A 257 -11.16 2.86 -21.77
N ASP A 258 -11.10 2.17 -22.90
CA ASP A 258 -11.65 0.80 -23.02
C ASP A 258 -10.77 -0.25 -22.37
N ASP A 259 -9.45 -0.16 -22.55
CA ASP A 259 -8.49 -1.01 -21.87
C ASP A 259 -8.26 -0.55 -20.43
N LEU A 260 -7.76 -1.46 -19.58
CA LEU A 260 -7.01 -1.08 -18.41
C LEU A 260 -5.54 -1.01 -18.88
N PRO A 261 -5.04 0.16 -19.30
CA PRO A 261 -3.66 0.25 -19.73
C PRO A 261 -2.82 -0.16 -18.56
N SER A 262 -1.73 -0.81 -18.89
CA SER A 262 -0.74 -1.24 -17.93
C SER A 262 -1.08 -2.46 -17.08
N THR A 263 -2.21 -3.13 -17.35
CA THR A 263 -2.65 -4.27 -16.54
C THR A 263 -2.63 -5.61 -17.30
N ASN A 264 -2.10 -5.67 -18.52
CA ASN A 264 -2.34 -6.80 -19.45
C ASN A 264 -3.85 -7.18 -19.56
N ASN A 265 -4.72 -6.18 -19.35
CA ASN A 265 -6.17 -6.30 -19.24
C ASN A 265 -6.65 -7.38 -18.26
N SER A 266 -5.95 -7.60 -17.14
CA SER A 266 -6.39 -8.52 -16.09
C SER A 266 -6.31 -7.93 -14.68
N ILE A 267 -7.25 -8.38 -13.84
CA ILE A 267 -7.33 -8.03 -12.41
C ILE A 267 -7.18 -9.30 -11.60
N HIS A 268 -6.25 -9.26 -10.64
CA HIS A 268 -5.96 -10.36 -9.72
C HIS A 268 -6.34 -9.92 -8.31
N LEU A 269 -7.43 -10.46 -7.78
CA LEU A 269 -7.90 -10.14 -6.43
C LEU A 269 -7.41 -11.17 -5.43
N GLY A 270 -6.68 -10.73 -4.41
CA GLY A 270 -6.26 -11.53 -3.25
C GLY A 270 -7.05 -11.12 -2.01
N ILE A 271 -7.92 -11.99 -1.51
CA ILE A 271 -8.70 -11.75 -0.30
C ILE A 271 -8.07 -12.49 0.87
N TYR A 272 -7.64 -11.75 1.90
CA TYR A 272 -7.08 -12.35 3.12
C TYR A 272 -8.18 -13.01 3.96
N SER A 273 -8.46 -14.28 3.64
CA SER A 273 -9.48 -15.10 4.28
C SER A 273 -9.03 -16.55 4.35
N LYS A 274 -9.14 -17.14 5.55
CA LYS A 274 -8.91 -18.58 5.75
C LYS A 274 -10.13 -19.43 5.39
N ARG A 275 -11.25 -18.82 5.00
CA ARG A 275 -12.48 -19.53 4.60
C ARG A 275 -12.34 -20.03 3.16
N THR A 276 -12.72 -21.29 2.94
CA THR A 276 -12.78 -21.89 1.61
C THR A 276 -14.13 -21.63 0.96
N PRO A 277 -14.21 -20.99 -0.22
CA PRO A 277 -15.48 -20.78 -0.92
C PRO A 277 -16.14 -22.09 -1.33
N LYS A 278 -17.47 -22.16 -1.22
CA LYS A 278 -18.32 -23.18 -1.87
C LYS A 278 -18.66 -22.80 -3.29
N THR A 279 -18.97 -21.52 -3.51
CA THR A 279 -19.32 -20.98 -4.81
C THR A 279 -18.71 -19.60 -4.98
N LEU A 280 -18.29 -19.30 -6.21
CA LEU A 280 -17.85 -17.99 -6.63
C LEU A 280 -18.56 -17.64 -7.94
N LEU A 281 -19.21 -16.49 -7.98
CA LEU A 281 -19.86 -15.94 -9.15
C LEU A 281 -19.15 -14.64 -9.53
N VAL A 282 -19.00 -14.40 -10.83
CA VAL A 282 -18.64 -13.09 -11.38
C VAL A 282 -19.70 -12.73 -12.42
N ASN A 283 -20.38 -11.60 -12.24
CA ASN A 283 -21.52 -11.17 -13.07
C ASN A 283 -22.55 -12.30 -13.27
N ASP A 284 -22.99 -12.91 -12.15
CA ASP A 284 -23.91 -14.06 -12.08
C ASP A 284 -23.44 -15.35 -12.75
N LYS A 285 -22.24 -15.38 -13.34
CA LYS A 285 -21.65 -16.55 -13.98
C LYS A 285 -20.76 -17.29 -13.00
N LYS A 286 -20.97 -18.60 -12.89
CA LYS A 286 -20.15 -19.46 -12.04
C LYS A 286 -18.70 -19.48 -12.52
N PHE A 287 -17.80 -19.14 -11.60
CA PHE A 287 -16.36 -19.19 -11.81
C PHE A 287 -15.82 -20.55 -11.37
N SER A 288 -15.08 -21.21 -12.26
CA SER A 288 -14.53 -22.54 -12.00
C SER A 288 -13.31 -22.47 -11.06
N SER A 289 -13.26 -23.40 -10.11
CA SER A 289 -12.07 -23.62 -9.28
C SER A 289 -10.98 -24.27 -10.12
N LYS A 290 -9.78 -23.67 -10.11
CA LYS A 290 -8.51 -24.11 -10.71
C LYS A 290 -8.58 -25.04 -11.93
N ASP A 291 -8.46 -24.42 -13.10
CA ASP A 291 -7.83 -24.99 -14.30
C ASP A 291 -6.97 -23.87 -14.90
N GLU A 292 -5.64 -24.01 -14.86
CA GLU A 292 -4.68 -22.98 -15.31
C GLU A 292 -4.75 -22.74 -16.84
N SER A 293 -5.48 -23.59 -17.58
CA SER A 293 -5.82 -23.34 -18.97
C SER A 293 -6.99 -22.35 -19.15
N LEU A 294 -7.72 -22.05 -18.07
CA LEU A 294 -8.79 -21.06 -18.09
C LEU A 294 -8.23 -19.65 -17.92
N ASP A 295 -8.73 -18.74 -18.74
CA ASP A 295 -8.44 -17.31 -18.64
C ASP A 295 -8.96 -16.69 -17.34
N ASN A 296 -9.88 -17.37 -16.64
CA ASN A 296 -10.62 -16.89 -15.48
C ASN A 296 -10.77 -18.02 -14.46
N TYR A 297 -10.21 -17.86 -13.25
CA TYR A 297 -10.23 -18.91 -12.23
C TYR A 297 -10.11 -18.34 -10.81
N TRP A 298 -10.35 -19.20 -9.81
CA TRP A 298 -10.00 -18.91 -8.43
C TRP A 298 -9.28 -20.10 -7.77
N GLU A 299 -8.47 -19.79 -6.77
CA GLU A 299 -7.78 -20.78 -5.93
C GLU A 299 -7.58 -20.28 -4.50
N VAL A 300 -7.44 -21.21 -3.55
CA VAL A 300 -7.14 -20.88 -2.15
C VAL A 300 -5.70 -21.27 -1.85
N ASN A 301 -4.87 -20.28 -1.56
CA ASN A 301 -3.56 -20.50 -0.96
C ASN A 301 -3.74 -20.67 0.55
N THR A 302 -3.86 -21.91 1.00
CA THR A 302 -4.08 -22.23 2.42
C THR A 302 -2.89 -21.89 3.31
N LYS A 303 -1.66 -21.82 2.76
CA LYS A 303 -0.46 -21.44 3.53
C LYS A 303 -0.46 -19.95 3.84
N GLU A 304 -0.84 -19.12 2.87
CA GLU A 304 -0.86 -17.67 3.00
C GLU A 304 -2.21 -17.14 3.53
N GLY A 305 -3.25 -17.99 3.54
CA GLY A 305 -4.59 -17.59 3.95
C GLY A 305 -5.23 -16.61 2.97
N ILE A 306 -4.98 -16.81 1.67
CA ILE A 306 -5.44 -15.93 0.60
C ILE A 306 -6.34 -16.72 -0.34
N LEU A 307 -7.51 -16.15 -0.65
CA LEU A 307 -8.34 -16.53 -1.79
C LEU A 307 -7.92 -15.66 -2.98
N LEU A 308 -7.34 -16.27 -4.00
CA LEU A 308 -6.97 -15.62 -5.25
C LEU A 308 -8.09 -15.78 -6.29
N ILE A 309 -8.45 -14.69 -6.95
CA ILE A 309 -9.41 -14.64 -8.05
C ILE A 309 -8.71 -13.94 -9.22
N VAL A 310 -8.59 -14.61 -10.36
CA VAL A 310 -7.97 -14.08 -11.58
C VAL A 310 -9.05 -13.84 -12.62
N ILE A 311 -9.15 -12.58 -13.06
CA ILE A 311 -10.14 -12.13 -14.04
C ILE A 311 -9.40 -11.47 -15.20
N LYS A 312 -9.38 -12.10 -16.37
CA LYS A 312 -8.93 -11.51 -17.64
C LYS A 312 -10.09 -10.87 -18.38
N ASN A 313 -9.79 -9.76 -19.06
CA ASN A 313 -10.76 -8.96 -19.81
C ASN A 313 -12.01 -8.63 -18.98
N PRO A 314 -11.86 -7.96 -17.82
CA PRO A 314 -12.99 -7.68 -16.94
C PRO A 314 -14.03 -6.79 -17.65
N GLU A 315 -15.29 -7.18 -17.52
CA GLU A 315 -16.43 -6.39 -17.97
C GLU A 315 -16.99 -5.58 -16.80
N PHE A 316 -17.15 -4.27 -16.98
CA PHE A 316 -17.68 -3.37 -15.96
C PHE A 316 -19.12 -2.90 -16.29
N PRO A 317 -19.99 -2.70 -15.28
CA PRO A 317 -19.77 -2.96 -13.87
C PRO A 317 -19.56 -4.46 -13.60
N MET A 318 -18.71 -4.76 -12.62
CA MET A 318 -18.37 -6.12 -12.24
C MET A 318 -18.88 -6.39 -10.82
N ASN A 319 -19.55 -7.50 -10.61
CA ASN A 319 -19.96 -7.98 -9.31
C ASN A 319 -19.33 -9.36 -9.06
N ILE A 320 -18.76 -9.55 -7.88
CA ILE A 320 -18.15 -10.80 -7.43
C ILE A 320 -18.90 -11.25 -6.18
N GLU A 321 -19.50 -12.44 -6.22
CA GLU A 321 -20.17 -13.04 -5.06
C GLU A 321 -19.46 -14.33 -4.63
N ILE A 322 -19.15 -14.42 -3.36
CA ILE A 322 -18.44 -15.55 -2.74
C ILE A 322 -19.31 -16.07 -1.61
N THR A 323 -19.67 -17.35 -1.65
CA THR A 323 -20.43 -18.01 -0.59
C THR A 323 -19.57 -19.07 0.08
N TYR A 324 -19.59 -19.14 1.41
CA TYR A 324 -18.78 -20.03 2.23
C TYR A 324 -19.55 -21.22 2.83
#